data_AF-A0A257A3I7-F1
#
_entry.id   AF-A0A257A3I7-F1
#
_cell.length_a   1.000
_cell.length_b   1.000
_cell.length_c   1.000
_cell.angle_alpha   90.00
_cell.angle_beta   90.00
_cell.angle_gamma   90.00
#
_symmetry.space_group_name_H-M   'P 1'
#
loop_
_entity.id
_entity.type
_entity.pdbx_description
1 polymer ?
#
loop_
_entity_poly.entity_id
_entity_poly.type
_entity_poly.pdbx_seq_one_letter_code
_entity_poly.pdbx_strand_id
1 'polypeptide(L)'
;MTKYYCLYRVSDNGKWKTIIAFDNPPQNLKELGSRIKSTFRCSVTVRRRHIIVDKYILEYRISRIIEEHITSKSKTKVYRFLT
;
A
#
# COMPACT_ATOMS: atom_id res chain seq x y z
N MET A 1 -7.43 7.85 11.55
CA MET A 1 -6.26 7.84 10.66
C MET A 1 -5.64 6.45 10.68
N THR A 2 -5.56 5.79 9.53
CA THR A 2 -4.96 4.46 9.40
C THR A 2 -3.43 4.61 9.37
N LYS A 3 -2.74 4.23 10.45
CA LYS A 3 -1.27 4.19 10.47
C LYS A 3 -0.78 2.93 9.77
N TYR A 4 0.23 3.07 8.92
CA TYR A 4 0.87 1.95 8.24
C TYR A 4 2.37 2.19 8.10
N TYR A 5 3.13 1.12 7.90
CA TYR A 5 4.57 1.14 7.69
C TYR A 5 4.89 0.40 6.39
N CYS A 6 5.83 0.93 5.62
CA CYS A 6 6.41 0.24 4.47
C CYS A 6 7.74 -0.40 4.88
N LEU A 7 7.80 -1.73 4.81
CA LEU A 7 9.01 -2.51 5.06
C LEU A 7 9.49 -3.13 3.76
N TYR A 8 10.81 -3.15 3.58
CA TYR A 8 11.45 -3.70 2.41
C TYR A 8 12.26 -4.92 2.79
N ARG A 9 12.10 -6.00 2.03
CA ARG A 9 12.85 -7.24 2.25
C ARG A 9 13.34 -7.79 0.93
N VAL A 10 14.60 -8.23 0.91
CA VAL A 10 15.13 -9.10 -0.15
C VAL A 10 14.89 -10.54 0.26
N SER A 11 14.31 -11.33 -0.63
CA SER A 11 14.13 -12.78 -0.43
C SER A 11 15.39 -13.54 -0.87
N ASP A 12 15.53 -14.79 -0.42
CA ASP A 12 16.72 -15.61 -0.69
C ASP A 12 16.97 -15.85 -2.20
N ASN A 13 15.94 -15.69 -3.02
CA ASN A 13 16.02 -15.72 -4.48
C ASN A 13 16.43 -14.37 -5.12
N GLY A 14 16.93 -13.41 -4.33
CA GLY A 14 17.31 -12.07 -4.77
C GLY A 14 16.15 -11.13 -5.11
N LYS A 15 14.88 -11.58 -5.00
CA LYS A 15 13.72 -10.75 -5.35
C LYS A 15 13.31 -9.85 -4.19
N TRP A 16 13.05 -8.59 -4.53
CA TRP A 16 12.52 -7.61 -3.58
C TRP A 16 11.04 -7.83 -3.29
N LYS A 17 10.68 -7.65 -2.02
CA LYS A 17 9.32 -7.62 -1.52
C LYS A 17 9.08 -6.35 -0.75
N THR A 18 7.92 -5.74 -0.97
CA THR A 18 7.43 -4.61 -0.18
C THR A 18 6.29 -5.11 0.71
N ILE A 19 6.41 -4.87 2.01
CA ILE A 19 5.44 -5.31 3.02
C ILE A 19 4.82 -4.05 3.60
N ILE A 20 3.51 -3.91 3.43
CA ILE A 20 2.72 -2.82 4.00
C ILE A 20 2.06 -3.36 5.25
N ALA A 21 2.52 -2.93 6.42
CA ALA A 21 1.98 -3.34 7.72
C ALA A 21 1.03 -2.25 8.23
N PHE A 22 -0.19 -2.63 8.64
CA PHE A 22 -1.18 -1.70 9.19
C PHE A 22 -1.32 -1.89 10.70
N ASP A 23 -1.19 -0.82 11.48
CA ASP A 23 -1.51 -0.84 12.92
C ASP A 23 -3.01 -1.05 13.11
N ASN A 24 -3.81 -0.27 12.38
CA ASN A 24 -5.27 -0.37 12.32
C ASN A 24 -5.70 -0.66 10.87
N PRO A 25 -5.95 -1.93 10.50
CA PRO A 25 -6.27 -2.31 9.13
C PRO A 25 -7.56 -1.64 8.63
N PRO A 26 -7.60 -1.12 7.38
CA PRO A 26 -8.84 -0.65 6.78
C PRO A 26 -9.80 -1.82 6.53
N GLN A 27 -11.11 -1.56 6.63
CA GLN A 27 -12.17 -2.57 6.52
C GLN A 27 -12.11 -3.34 5.19
N ASN A 28 -11.65 -2.70 4.12
CA ASN A 28 -11.58 -3.25 2.75
C ASN A 28 -10.14 -3.60 2.29
N LEU A 29 -9.34 -4.22 3.15
CA LEU A 29 -7.95 -4.61 2.84
C LEU A 29 -7.80 -5.49 1.59
N LYS A 30 -8.78 -6.37 1.32
CA LYS A 30 -8.81 -7.20 0.10
C LYS A 30 -8.93 -6.35 -1.16
N GLU A 31 -9.78 -5.32 -1.13
CA GLU A 31 -10.01 -4.41 -2.26
C GLU A 31 -8.75 -3.57 -2.53
N LEU A 32 -8.13 -3.04 -1.46
CA LEU A 32 -6.86 -2.33 -1.54
C LEU A 32 -5.76 -3.22 -2.17
N GLY A 33 -5.66 -4.48 -1.73
CA GLY A 33 -4.73 -5.45 -2.30
C GLY A 33 -4.98 -5.72 -3.79
N SER A 34 -6.24 -5.87 -4.21
CA SER A 34 -6.61 -6.01 -5.63
C SER A 34 -6.25 -4.77 -6.44
N ARG A 35 -6.46 -3.57 -5.89
CA ARG A 35 -6.10 -2.31 -6.55
C ARG A 35 -4.58 -2.21 -6.75
N ILE A 36 -3.80 -2.51 -5.71
CA ILE A 36 -2.33 -2.57 -5.79
C ILE A 36 -1.87 -3.58 -6.84
N LYS A 37 -2.47 -4.78 -6.86
CA LYS A 37 -2.19 -5.82 -7.85
C LYS A 37 -2.42 -5.31 -9.28
N SER A 38 -3.57 -4.69 -9.54
CA SER A 38 -3.91 -4.15 -10.85
C SER A 38 -3.02 -2.97 -11.27
N THR A 39 -2.73 -2.04 -10.35
CA THR A 39 -1.92 -0.85 -10.63
C THR A 39 -0.46 -1.20 -10.95
N PHE A 40 0.14 -2.14 -10.21
CA PHE A 40 1.57 -2.46 -10.38
C PHE A 40 1.83 -3.72 -11.21
N ARG A 41 0.78 -4.44 -11.59
CA ARG A 41 0.84 -5.70 -12.36
C ARG A 41 1.81 -6.70 -11.73
N CYS A 42 1.67 -6.94 -10.43
CA CYS A 42 2.56 -7.79 -9.65
C CYS A 42 1.78 -8.74 -8.74
N SER A 43 2.44 -9.78 -8.24
CA SER A 43 1.86 -10.66 -7.23
C SER A 43 1.69 -9.91 -5.91
N VAL A 44 0.50 -10.03 -5.32
CA VAL A 44 0.12 -9.40 -4.06
C VAL A 44 -0.55 -10.44 -3.18
N THR A 45 -0.06 -10.59 -1.96
CA THR A 45 -0.66 -11.46 -0.93
C THR A 45 -1.23 -10.59 0.18
N VAL A 46 -2.53 -10.70 0.43
CA VAL A 46 -3.22 -9.97 1.49
C VAL A 46 -3.37 -10.89 2.71
N ARG A 47 -2.87 -10.45 3.86
CA ARG A 47 -3.06 -11.06 5.19
C ARG A 47 -3.83 -10.08 6.08
N ARG A 48 -4.31 -10.56 7.24
CA ARG A 48 -5.16 -9.79 8.19
C ARG A 48 -4.71 -8.35 8.45
N ARG A 49 -3.40 -8.10 8.61
CA ARG A 49 -2.82 -6.77 8.89
C ARG A 49 -1.71 -6.38 7.92
N HIS A 50 -1.47 -7.17 6.89
CA HIS A 50 -0.32 -6.99 6.01
C HIS A 50 -0.70 -7.16 4.55
N ILE A 51 -0.17 -6.30 3.68
CA ILE A 51 -0.17 -6.52 2.22
C ILE A 51 1.28 -6.76 1.81
N ILE A 52 1.55 -7.92 1.25
CA ILE A 52 2.87 -8.28 0.74
C ILE A 52 2.83 -8.15 -0.77
N VAL A 53 3.74 -7.37 -1.33
CA VAL A 53 3.89 -7.16 -2.76
C VAL A 53 5.22 -7.73 -3.21
N ASP A 54 5.21 -8.67 -4.15
CA ASP A 54 6.42 -9.32 -4.68
C ASP A 54 7.15 -8.42 -5.70
N LYS A 55 7.36 -7.15 -5.33
CA LYS A 55 8.06 -6.14 -6.11
C LYS A 55 8.56 -5.04 -5.18
N TYR A 56 9.67 -4.41 -5.53
CA TYR A 56 10.11 -3.17 -4.90
C TYR A 56 9.22 -2.00 -5.32
N ILE A 57 8.59 -1.32 -4.36
CA ILE A 57 7.72 -0.17 -4.61
C ILE A 57 8.02 0.94 -3.60
N LEU A 58 8.37 2.11 -4.11
CA LEU A 58 8.64 3.28 -3.30
C LEU A 58 7.42 3.70 -2.47
N GLU A 59 7.67 4.08 -1.22
CA GLU A 59 6.66 4.38 -0.21
C GLU A 59 5.65 5.44 -0.67
N TYR A 60 6.09 6.48 -1.37
CA TYR A 60 5.19 7.54 -1.87
C TYR A 60 4.14 7.00 -2.87
N ARG A 61 4.45 5.94 -3.65
CA ARG A 61 3.49 5.33 -4.59
C ARG A 61 2.44 4.53 -3.83
N ILE A 62 2.85 3.86 -2.76
CA ILE A 62 1.94 3.14 -1.86
C ILE A 62 1.05 4.13 -1.12
N SER A 63 1.66 5.20 -0.58
CA SER A 63 0.97 6.30 0.10
C SER A 63 -0.16 6.84 -0.75
N ARG A 64 0.14 7.16 -2.02
CA ARG A 64 -0.85 7.68 -2.95
C ARG A 64 -2.03 6.73 -3.17
N ILE A 65 -1.81 5.43 -3.29
CA ILE A 65 -2.89 4.46 -3.50
C ILE A 65 -3.72 4.28 -2.23
N ILE A 66 -3.08 4.23 -1.06
CA ILE A 66 -3.76 4.12 0.23
C ILE A 66 -4.59 5.39 0.47
N GLU A 67 -4.02 6.56 0.24
CA GLU A 67 -4.72 7.83 0.30
C GLU A 67 -5.88 7.87 -0.67
N GLU A 68 -5.70 7.52 -1.95
CA GLU A 68 -6.78 7.46 -2.94
C GLU A 68 -7.87 6.44 -2.53
N HIS A 69 -7.51 5.33 -1.90
CA HIS A 69 -8.49 4.34 -1.43
C HIS A 69 -9.29 4.84 -0.21
N ILE A 70 -8.64 5.56 0.71
CA ILE A 70 -9.30 6.16 1.88
C ILE A 70 -10.14 7.39 1.49
N THR A 71 -9.60 8.26 0.63
CA THR A 71 -10.21 9.52 0.18
C THR A 71 -11.25 9.34 -0.92
N SER A 72 -11.27 8.21 -1.63
CA SER A 72 -12.35 7.91 -2.59
C SER A 72 -13.74 7.83 -1.92
N LYS A 73 -13.82 7.83 -0.57
CA LYS A 73 -15.08 8.01 0.18
C LYS A 73 -15.33 9.44 0.68
N SER A 74 -14.37 10.38 0.58
CA SER A 74 -14.55 11.76 1.06
C SER A 74 -13.63 12.78 0.34
N LYS A 75 -14.29 13.64 -0.44
CA LYS A 75 -13.94 14.93 -1.08
C LYS A 75 -12.48 15.44 -1.20
N THR A 76 -12.26 16.02 -2.39
CA THR A 76 -11.39 17.13 -2.83
C THR A 76 -9.99 17.26 -2.20
N LYS A 77 -8.99 16.92 -3.02
CA LYS A 77 -7.56 17.10 -2.77
C LYS A 77 -7.21 18.58 -2.51
N VAL A 78 -6.77 18.91 -1.30
CA VAL A 78 -6.03 20.14 -1.02
C VAL A 78 -4.56 19.74 -0.88
N TYR A 79 -3.80 19.90 -1.96
CA TYR A 79 -2.34 19.79 -1.90
C TYR A 79 -1.79 21.07 -1.28
N ARG A 80 -1.28 21.01 -0.05
CA ARG A 80 -0.36 22.03 0.48
C ARG A 80 1.05 21.52 0.30
N PHE A 81 1.76 22.08 -0.66
CA PHE A 81 3.21 21.97 -0.73
C PHE A 81 3.77 22.86 0.39
N LEU A 82 4.62 22.30 1.25
CA LEU A 82 5.44 23.08 2.16
C LEU A 82 6.60 23.65 1.34
N THR A 83 6.45 24.89 0.89
CA THR A 83 7.58 25.78 0.53
C THR A 83 8.23 26.29 1.81
#